data_AF-A0A656JJN2-F1
#
_entry.id   AF-A0A656JJN2-F1
#
_cell.length_a   1.000
_cell.length_b   1.000
_cell.length_c   1.000
_cell.angle_alpha   90.00
_cell.angle_beta   90.00
_cell.angle_gamma   90.00
#
_symmetry.space_group_name_H-M   'P 1'
#
loop_
_entity.id
_entity.type
_entity.pdbx_description
1 polymer ?
#
loop_
_entity_poly.entity_id
_entity_poly.type
_entity_poly.pdbx_seq_one_letter_code
_entity_poly.pdbx_strand_id
1 'polypeptide(L)'
;PVFDRYLINGRALKTGQGVVNDPRPFPWWDVPDALMKKIAGEDHNTVIDNMVQWLQENEAELYFSFPKSNLLQKVARFVKRTSLTEENYTGLLKAHLKNEVTA
;
A
#
# COMPACT_ATOMS: atom_id res chain seq x y z
N PRO A 1 6.81 18.61 32.97
CA PRO A 1 5.49 18.00 32.66
C PRO A 1 4.49 18.40 33.77
N VAL A 2 3.18 18.30 33.55
CA VAL A 2 2.18 18.67 34.58
C VAL A 2 2.15 17.66 35.73
N PHE A 3 2.49 16.40 35.45
CA PHE A 3 2.62 15.34 36.45
C PHE A 3 3.98 14.66 36.32
N ASP A 4 4.53 14.21 37.44
CA ASP A 4 5.84 13.53 37.48
C ASP A 4 5.73 12.01 37.58
N ARG A 5 4.49 11.48 37.57
CA ARG A 5 4.23 10.04 37.76
C ARG A 5 3.10 9.61 36.83
N TYR A 6 3.37 8.57 36.05
CA TYR A 6 2.46 7.96 35.11
C TYR A 6 2.42 6.44 35.32
N LEU A 7 1.31 5.82 34.96
CA LEU A 7 1.20 4.37 34.80
C LEU A 7 1.04 4.10 33.30
N ILE A 8 2.09 3.60 32.64
CA ILE A 8 2.07 3.30 31.21
C ILE A 8 2.26 1.79 31.05
N ASN A 9 1.30 1.14 30.38
CA ASN A 9 1.31 -0.32 30.17
C ASN A 9 1.51 -1.12 31.47
N GLY A 10 0.85 -0.70 32.56
CA GLY A 10 0.92 -1.35 33.87
C GLY A 10 2.23 -1.13 34.64
N ARG A 11 3.16 -0.31 34.13
CA ARG A 11 4.42 0.02 34.80
C ARG A 11 4.41 1.46 35.29
N ALA A 12 4.74 1.64 36.57
CA ALA A 12 4.90 2.97 37.15
C ALA A 12 6.14 3.65 36.57
N LEU A 13 5.96 4.81 35.95
CA LEU A 13 6.99 5.63 35.34
C LEU A 13 7.05 6.97 36.08
N LYS A 14 8.22 7.30 36.62
CA LYS A 14 8.50 8.66 37.10
C LYS A 14 9.09 9.47 35.96
N THR A 15 8.49 10.60 35.63
CA THR A 15 8.95 11.52 34.59
C THR A 15 9.41 12.81 35.24
N GLY A 16 10.61 13.29 34.91
CA GLY A 16 11.07 14.63 35.29
C GLY A 16 10.89 15.64 34.16
N GLN A 17 11.43 16.85 34.34
CA GLN A 17 11.67 17.75 33.22
C GLN A 17 12.70 17.11 32.29
N GLY A 18 12.24 16.62 31.14
CA GLY A 18 13.12 16.02 30.13
C GLY A 18 14.10 17.06 29.59
N VAL A 19 15.31 16.62 29.26
CA VAL A 19 16.28 17.46 28.54
C VAL A 19 15.69 17.79 27.18
N VAL A 20 15.57 19.09 26.88
CA VAL A 20 15.22 19.55 25.54
C VAL A 20 16.48 19.48 24.70
N ASN A 21 16.59 18.47 23.86
CA ASN A 21 17.68 18.36 22.89
C ASN A 21 17.46 19.33 21.74
N ASP A 22 18.54 19.70 21.06
CA ASP A 22 18.46 20.47 19.83
C ASP A 22 17.58 19.74 18.79
N PRO A 23 16.77 20.48 18.00
CA PRO A 23 15.94 19.89 16.97
C PRO A 23 16.78 19.11 15.96
N ARG A 24 16.35 17.90 15.61
CA ARG A 24 16.95 17.18 14.48
C ARG A 24 16.61 17.90 13.17
N PRO A 25 17.57 18.02 12.24
CA PRO A 25 17.28 18.54 10.91
C PRO A 25 16.25 17.65 10.19
N PHE A 26 15.44 18.25 9.32
CA PHE A 26 14.51 17.52 8.46
C PHE A 26 15.27 16.78 7.34
N PRO A 27 14.91 15.53 7.01
CA PRO A 27 13.93 14.67 7.69
C PRO A 27 14.51 14.09 8.99
N TRP A 28 13.75 14.20 10.09
CA TRP A 28 14.20 13.75 11.41
C TRP A 28 14.00 12.24 11.64
N TRP A 29 13.59 11.51 10.62
CA TRP A 29 13.25 10.09 10.66
C TRP A 29 14.03 9.35 9.57
N ASP A 30 14.51 8.16 9.91
CA ASP A 30 15.19 7.27 8.97
C ASP A 30 14.19 6.24 8.43
N VAL A 31 14.22 5.97 7.13
CA VAL A 31 13.42 4.92 6.52
C VAL A 31 14.22 3.61 6.57
N PRO A 32 13.73 2.55 7.23
CA PRO A 32 14.47 1.29 7.29
C PRO A 32 14.64 0.66 5.89
N ASP A 33 15.86 0.28 5.52
CA ASP A 33 16.15 -0.36 4.23
C ASP A 33 15.32 -1.64 4.00
N ALA A 34 15.07 -2.41 5.06
CA ALA A 34 14.25 -3.62 4.98
C ALA A 34 12.81 -3.30 4.55
N LEU A 35 12.26 -2.18 5.01
CA LEU A 35 10.93 -1.71 4.60
C LEU A 35 10.94 -1.28 3.13
N MET A 36 11.94 -0.49 2.73
CA MET A 36 12.08 -0.07 1.33
C MET A 36 12.23 -1.25 0.38
N LYS A 37 13.04 -2.25 0.74
CA LYS A 37 13.18 -3.48 -0.06
C LYS A 37 11.87 -4.26 -0.16
N LYS A 38 11.12 -4.37 0.93
CA LYS A 38 9.82 -5.06 0.92
C LYS A 38 8.81 -4.35 0.01
N ILE A 39 8.70 -3.03 0.12
CA ILE A 39 7.78 -2.21 -0.69
C ILE A 39 8.20 -2.22 -2.17
N ALA A 40 9.50 -2.09 -2.45
CA ALA A 40 10.00 -1.99 -3.81
C ALA A 40 10.04 -3.33 -4.56
N GLY A 41 10.20 -4.46 -3.86
CA GLY A 41 10.51 -5.75 -4.50
C GLY A 41 9.39 -6.80 -4.47
N GLU A 42 8.52 -6.79 -3.44
CA GLU A 42 7.69 -7.97 -3.16
C GLU A 42 6.22 -7.64 -2.93
N ASP A 43 5.93 -6.47 -2.36
CA ASP A 43 4.56 -6.10 -2.00
C ASP A 43 3.81 -5.46 -3.16
N HIS A 44 3.07 -6.28 -3.90
CA HIS A 44 2.22 -5.84 -4.99
C HIS A 44 0.81 -5.41 -4.54
N ASN A 45 0.50 -5.47 -3.24
CA ASN A 45 -0.87 -5.25 -2.75
C ASN A 45 -1.37 -3.85 -3.11
N THR A 46 -0.53 -2.82 -2.96
CA THR A 46 -0.91 -1.44 -3.32
C THR A 46 -1.26 -1.30 -4.80
N VAL A 47 -0.47 -1.90 -5.70
CA VAL A 47 -0.75 -1.85 -7.15
C VAL A 47 -2.03 -2.62 -7.47
N ILE A 48 -2.26 -3.77 -6.85
CA ILE A 48 -3.47 -4.58 -7.03
C ILE A 48 -4.70 -3.81 -6.58
N ASP A 49 -4.68 -3.23 -5.38
CA ASP A 49 -5.80 -2.47 -4.82
C ASP A 49 -6.12 -1.26 -5.70
N ASN A 50 -5.10 -0.51 -6.11
CA ASN A 50 -5.26 0.63 -7.01
C ASN A 50 -5.85 0.24 -8.37
N MET A 51 -5.41 -0.89 -8.93
CA MET A 51 -5.95 -1.40 -10.21
C MET A 51 -7.41 -1.83 -10.10
N VAL A 52 -7.78 -2.50 -9.00
CA VAL A 52 -9.17 -2.90 -8.75
C VAL A 52 -10.06 -1.68 -8.53
N GLN A 53 -9.57 -0.69 -7.78
CA GLN A 53 -10.26 0.58 -7.62
C GLN A 53 -10.43 1.29 -8.96
N TRP A 54 -9.38 1.36 -9.77
CA TRP A 54 -9.44 1.98 -11.10
C TRP A 54 -10.49 1.31 -11.99
N LEU A 55 -10.58 -0.02 -11.99
CA LEU A 55 -11.62 -0.76 -12.71
C LEU A 55 -13.02 -0.39 -12.22
N GLN A 56 -13.21 -0.29 -10.91
CA GLN A 56 -14.50 0.10 -10.33
C GLN A 56 -14.92 1.51 -10.76
N GLU A 57 -13.98 2.45 -10.84
CA GLU A 57 -14.23 3.85 -11.15
C GLU A 57 -14.33 4.15 -12.65
N ASN A 58 -13.54 3.47 -13.48
CA ASN A 58 -13.33 3.83 -14.90
C ASN A 58 -13.82 2.76 -15.89
N GLU A 59 -13.94 1.50 -15.47
CA GLU A 59 -14.33 0.37 -16.33
C GLU A 59 -15.34 -0.53 -15.62
N ALA A 60 -16.43 0.08 -15.12
CA ALA A 60 -17.42 -0.60 -14.28
C ALA A 60 -17.97 -1.90 -14.92
N GLU A 61 -18.17 -1.91 -16.24
CA GLU A 61 -18.62 -3.11 -16.96
C GLU A 61 -17.65 -4.29 -16.77
N LEU A 62 -16.33 -4.07 -16.91
CA LEU A 62 -15.32 -5.10 -16.66
C LEU A 62 -15.24 -5.49 -15.19
N TYR A 63 -15.40 -4.54 -14.28
CA TYR A 63 -15.40 -4.80 -12.84
C TYR A 63 -16.53 -5.77 -12.45
N PHE A 64 -17.74 -5.57 -13.01
CA PHE A 64 -18.91 -6.40 -12.72
C PHE A 64 -19.00 -7.69 -13.54
N SER A 65 -18.20 -7.86 -14.60
CA SER A 65 -18.12 -9.11 -15.38
C SER A 65 -17.57 -10.31 -14.62
N PHE A 66 -16.95 -10.10 -13.45
CA PHE A 66 -16.36 -11.16 -12.64
C PHE A 66 -16.80 -11.06 -11.17
N PRO A 67 -16.94 -12.20 -10.46
CA PRO A 67 -17.00 -12.18 -9.00
C PRO A 67 -15.77 -11.49 -8.41
N LYS A 68 -15.94 -10.63 -7.39
CA LYS A 68 -14.86 -9.81 -6.80
C LYS A 68 -13.62 -10.63 -6.40
N SER A 69 -13.81 -11.81 -5.80
CA SER A 69 -12.70 -12.71 -5.42
C SER A 69 -11.90 -13.17 -6.64
N ASN A 70 -12.57 -13.44 -7.76
CA ASN A 70 -11.92 -13.88 -8.99
C ASN A 70 -11.20 -12.71 -9.66
N LEU A 71 -11.81 -11.52 -9.66
CA LEU A 71 -11.19 -10.30 -10.19
C LEU A 71 -9.88 -10.00 -9.45
N LEU A 72 -9.89 -10.05 -8.12
CA LEU A 72 -8.68 -9.86 -7.30
C LEU A 72 -7.57 -10.84 -7.68
N GLN A 73 -7.90 -12.13 -7.83
CA GLN A 73 -6.92 -13.14 -8.22
C GLN A 73 -6.40 -12.94 -9.65
N LYS A 74 -7.24 -12.50 -10.58
CA LYS A 74 -6.84 -12.18 -11.96
C LYS A 74 -5.90 -10.98 -12.00
N VAL A 75 -6.25 -9.89 -11.33
CA VAL A 75 -5.39 -8.69 -11.21
C VAL A 75 -4.06 -9.05 -10.54
N ALA A 76 -4.09 -9.80 -9.43
CA ALA A 76 -2.86 -10.24 -8.75
C ALA A 76 -1.94 -11.08 -9.67
N ARG A 77 -2.52 -12.00 -10.45
CA ARG A 77 -1.77 -12.80 -11.43
C ARG A 77 -1.23 -11.94 -12.58
N PHE A 78 -2.00 -10.98 -13.04
CA PHE A 78 -1.60 -10.05 -14.09
C PHE A 78 -0.43 -9.18 -13.64
N VAL A 79 -0.52 -8.56 -12.47
CA VAL A 79 0.55 -7.73 -11.87
C VAL A 79 1.85 -8.53 -11.70
N LYS A 80 1.75 -9.80 -11.26
CA LYS A 80 2.93 -10.66 -11.09
C LYS A 80 3.63 -11.04 -12.41
N ARG A 81 2.93 -11.01 -13.54
CA ARG A 81 3.42 -11.55 -14.83
C ARG A 81 3.74 -10.48 -15.87
N THR A 82 3.23 -9.28 -15.69
CA THR A 82 3.36 -8.18 -16.65
C THR A 82 4.35 -7.15 -16.12
N SER A 83 5.27 -6.70 -16.97
CA SER A 83 6.12 -5.56 -16.64
C SER A 83 5.29 -4.27 -16.76
N LEU A 84 4.97 -3.68 -15.61
CA LEU A 84 4.13 -2.49 -15.53
C LEU A 84 4.99 -1.22 -15.46
N THR A 85 4.52 -0.16 -16.12
CA THR A 85 5.02 1.21 -15.97
C THR A 85 3.83 2.11 -15.65
N GLU A 86 4.09 3.33 -15.16
CA GLU A 86 3.02 4.29 -14.85
C GLU A 86 2.16 4.63 -16.07
N GLU A 87 2.68 4.52 -17.28
CA GLU A 87 1.96 4.86 -18.51
C GLU A 87 1.08 3.71 -19.01
N ASN A 88 1.38 2.46 -18.65
CA ASN A 88 0.79 1.29 -19.30
C ASN A 88 -0.15 0.46 -18.41
N TYR A 89 -0.10 0.66 -17.08
CA TYR A 89 -0.61 -0.34 -16.14
C TYR A 89 -2.13 -0.57 -16.23
N THR A 90 -2.93 0.47 -16.44
CA THR A 90 -4.39 0.35 -16.59
C THR A 90 -4.81 -0.11 -17.98
N GLY A 91 -4.14 0.39 -19.02
CA GLY A 91 -4.42 0.05 -20.41
C GLY A 91 -4.18 -1.43 -20.71
N LEU A 92 -3.05 -1.98 -20.23
CA LEU A 92 -2.73 -3.40 -20.40
C LEU A 92 -3.71 -4.30 -19.61
N LEU A 93 -4.09 -3.91 -18.40
CA LEU A 93 -5.07 -4.66 -17.61
C LEU A 93 -6.43 -4.69 -18.30
N LYS A 94 -6.91 -3.54 -18.79
CA LYS A 94 -8.17 -3.43 -19.54
C LYS A 94 -8.17 -4.34 -20.76
N ALA A 95 -7.10 -4.31 -21.56
CA ALA A 95 -6.98 -5.16 -22.74
C ALA A 95 -7.00 -6.66 -22.36
N HIS A 96 -6.27 -7.03 -21.31
CA HIS A 96 -6.22 -8.40 -20.80
C HIS A 96 -7.61 -8.91 -20.38
N LEU A 97 -8.34 -8.14 -19.56
CA LEU A 97 -9.67 -8.53 -19.09
C LEU A 97 -10.72 -8.53 -20.21
N LYS A 98 -10.65 -7.58 -21.15
CA LYS A 98 -11.54 -7.57 -22.32
C LYS A 98 -11.41 -8.85 -23.12
N ASN A 99 -10.18 -9.27 -23.40
CA ASN A 99 -9.93 -10.50 -24.14
C ASN A 99 -10.52 -11.72 -23.42
N GLU A 100 -10.47 -11.79 -22.08
CA GLU A 100 -11.06 -12.90 -21.32
C GLU A 100 -12.59 -12.91 -21.31
N VAL A 101 -13.25 -11.76 -21.42
CA VAL A 101 -14.72 -11.68 -21.49
C VAL A 101 -15.22 -12.04 -22.88
N THR A 102 -14.44 -11.74 -23.93
CA THR A 102 -14.82 -11.98 -25.32
C THR A 102 -14.42 -13.35 -25.86
N ALA A 103 -13.54 -14.08 -25.16
CA ALA A 103 -13.07 -15.42 -25.53
C ALA A 103 -14.01 -16.51 -25.03
#